data_AF-A0A2D6W2C3-F1
#
_entry.id   AF-A0A2D6W2C3-F1
#
_cell.length_a   1.000
_cell.length_b   1.000
_cell.length_c   1.000
_cell.angle_alpha   90.00
_cell.angle_beta   90.00
_cell.angle_gamma   90.00
#
_symmetry.space_group_name_H-M   'P 1'
#
loop_
_entity.id
_entity.type
_entity.pdbx_description
1 polymer ?
#
loop_
_entity_poly.entity_id
_entity_poly.type
_entity_poly.pdbx_seq_one_letter_code
_entity_poly.pdbx_strand_id
1 'polypeptide(L)'
;MKMTAVELIVGLKVPDNTAITAFNTLQNIGYKQLKKLEKCDYYKFHITEDADKFRERISKTDILINANKHKFSFSIGNNQDTGENYKKVNILVQELDNPEALLTTLRERLGFNEITKLEKGILWALSFDKNADAKNTAKDIAKNLLMNENYQKFKVIE
;
A
#
# COMPACT_ATOMS: atom_id res chain seq x y z
N MET A 1 20.08 -19.21 -7.42
CA MET A 1 18.81 -18.71 -8.00
C MET A 1 18.73 -17.22 -7.77
N LYS A 2 18.32 -16.43 -8.78
CA LYS A 2 18.18 -14.98 -8.65
C LYS A 2 16.89 -14.69 -7.89
N MET A 3 16.97 -13.94 -6.80
CA MET A 3 15.80 -13.53 -6.04
C MET A 3 15.21 -12.28 -6.66
N THR A 4 13.91 -12.28 -6.91
CA THR A 4 13.18 -11.14 -7.50
C THR A 4 12.10 -10.67 -6.54
N ALA A 5 11.93 -9.36 -6.45
CA ALA A 5 10.87 -8.76 -5.64
C ALA A 5 9.69 -8.40 -6.55
N VAL A 6 8.48 -8.80 -6.17
CA VAL A 6 7.22 -8.44 -6.82
C VAL A 6 6.36 -7.71 -5.82
N GLU A 7 5.93 -6.50 -6.16
CA GLU A 7 5.00 -5.71 -5.34
C GLU A 7 3.58 -5.91 -5.84
N LEU A 8 2.61 -5.95 -4.93
CA LEU A 8 1.19 -6.01 -5.23
C LEU A 8 0.47 -5.00 -4.35
N ILE A 9 -0.26 -4.09 -4.98
CA ILE A 9 -1.07 -3.08 -4.31
C ILE A 9 -2.53 -3.42 -4.58
N VAL A 10 -3.33 -3.52 -3.53
CA VAL A 10 -4.73 -3.90 -3.61
C VAL A 10 -5.57 -2.78 -3.00
N GLY A 11 -6.37 -2.13 -3.84
CA GLY A 11 -7.29 -1.07 -3.43
C GLY A 11 -8.74 -1.48 -3.59
N LEU A 12 -9.66 -0.75 -2.95
CA LEU A 12 -11.09 -0.96 -3.13
C LEU A 12 -11.58 -0.33 -4.45
N LYS A 13 -12.54 -1.00 -5.11
CA LYS A 13 -13.36 -0.43 -6.20
C LYS A 13 -14.47 0.47 -5.66
N VAL A 14 -14.88 0.24 -4.42
CA VAL A 14 -15.92 0.97 -3.70
C VAL A 14 -15.30 2.00 -2.75
N PRO A 15 -16.08 2.97 -2.23
CA PRO A 15 -15.59 3.91 -1.23
C PRO A 15 -14.99 3.22 0.00
N ASP A 16 -13.84 3.70 0.47
CA ASP A 16 -13.17 3.21 1.68
C ASP A 16 -13.53 4.09 2.87
N ASN A 17 -14.42 3.59 3.74
CA ASN A 17 -14.84 4.32 4.94
C ASN A 17 -13.68 4.65 5.89
N THR A 18 -12.63 3.83 5.93
CA THR A 18 -11.43 4.09 6.75
C THR A 18 -10.68 5.30 6.21
N ALA A 19 -10.45 5.32 4.88
CA ALA A 19 -9.75 6.44 4.24
C ALA A 19 -10.56 7.74 4.34
N ILE A 20 -11.89 7.67 4.16
CA ILE A 20 -12.78 8.82 4.29
C ILE A 20 -12.76 9.37 5.72
N THR A 21 -12.87 8.49 6.72
CA THR A 21 -12.84 8.91 8.13
C THR A 21 -11.50 9.53 8.49
N ALA A 22 -10.39 8.89 8.13
CA ALA A 22 -9.05 9.44 8.35
C ALA A 22 -8.86 10.79 7.66
N PHE A 23 -9.31 10.94 6.41
CA PHE A 23 -9.28 12.21 5.70
C PHE A 23 -10.03 13.32 6.45
N ASN A 24 -11.27 13.05 6.87
CA ASN A 24 -12.09 14.03 7.60
C ASN A 24 -11.46 14.39 8.96
N THR A 25 -10.89 13.42 9.67
CA THR A 25 -10.16 13.69 10.91
C THR A 25 -8.96 14.60 10.65
N LEU A 26 -8.14 14.31 9.63
CA LEU A 26 -6.99 15.13 9.25
C LEU A 26 -7.42 16.55 8.85
N GLN A 27 -8.52 16.71 8.12
CA GLN A 27 -9.10 18.01 7.83
C GLN A 27 -9.46 18.76 9.11
N ASN A 28 -10.09 18.10 10.08
CA ASN A 28 -10.56 18.73 11.31
C ASN A 28 -9.42 19.15 12.23
N ILE A 29 -8.32 18.40 12.28
CA ILE A 29 -7.13 18.75 13.09
C ILE A 29 -6.17 19.73 12.40
N GLY A 30 -6.49 20.19 11.18
CA GLY A 30 -5.83 21.34 10.56
C GLY A 30 -5.07 21.07 9.26
N TYR A 31 -5.01 19.83 8.76
CA TYR A 31 -4.33 19.50 7.50
C TYR A 31 -5.14 19.88 6.25
N LYS A 32 -5.56 21.15 6.13
CA LYS A 32 -6.43 21.67 5.06
C LYS A 32 -5.82 21.58 3.66
N GLN A 33 -4.50 21.48 3.58
CA GLN A 33 -3.73 21.29 2.35
C GLN A 33 -3.86 19.88 1.76
N LEU A 34 -4.29 18.89 2.55
CA LEU A 34 -4.61 17.55 2.06
C LEU A 34 -5.94 17.60 1.30
N LYS A 35 -5.99 17.07 0.08
CA LYS A 35 -7.17 17.09 -0.79
C LYS A 35 -7.75 15.72 -1.07
N LYS A 36 -6.93 14.69 -0.96
CA LYS A 36 -7.35 13.31 -1.12
C LYS A 36 -6.50 12.40 -0.26
N LEU A 37 -7.13 11.38 0.30
CA LEU A 37 -6.46 10.29 0.99
C LEU A 37 -7.04 8.97 0.46
N GLU A 38 -6.18 8.12 -0.06
CA GLU A 38 -6.54 6.77 -0.48
C GLU A 38 -5.75 5.75 0.32
N LYS A 39 -6.38 4.61 0.59
CA LYS A 39 -5.80 3.50 1.32
C LYS A 39 -5.79 2.26 0.44
N CYS A 40 -4.66 1.57 0.40
CA CYS A 40 -4.50 0.29 -0.27
C CYS A 40 -3.75 -0.68 0.65
N ASP A 41 -4.05 -1.98 0.53
CA ASP A 41 -3.18 -3.01 1.07
C ASP A 41 -1.94 -3.13 0.17
N TYR A 42 -0.78 -3.35 0.77
CA TYR A 42 0.48 -3.52 0.08
C TYR A 42 1.12 -4.86 0.48
N TYR A 43 1.60 -5.57 -0.53
CA TYR A 43 2.35 -6.80 -0.39
C TYR A 43 3.64 -6.71 -1.20
N LYS A 44 4.73 -7.21 -0.63
CA LYS A 44 5.99 -7.41 -1.35
C LYS A 44 6.46 -8.84 -1.17
N PHE A 45 6.49 -9.56 -2.27
CA PHE A 45 6.90 -10.95 -2.35
C PHE A 45 8.34 -11.01 -2.83
N HIS A 46 9.19 -11.72 -2.10
CA HIS A 46 10.50 -12.14 -2.60
C HIS A 46 10.35 -13.57 -3.10
N ILE A 47 10.65 -13.78 -4.38
CA ILE A 47 10.42 -15.05 -5.08
C ILE A 47 11.70 -15.57 -5.75
N THR A 48 11.74 -16.87 -5.98
CA THR A 48 12.80 -17.53 -6.76
C THR A 48 12.41 -17.86 -8.20
N GLU A 49 11.12 -17.71 -8.54
CA GLU A 49 10.58 -17.94 -9.89
C GLU A 49 10.60 -16.66 -10.75
N ASP A 50 10.26 -16.83 -12.03
CA ASP A 50 9.90 -15.78 -12.96
C ASP A 50 8.76 -14.88 -12.44
N ALA A 51 8.98 -13.56 -12.53
CA ALA A 51 8.06 -12.56 -11.97
C ALA A 51 6.72 -12.49 -12.72
N ASP A 52 6.69 -12.71 -14.03
CA ASP A 52 5.47 -12.54 -14.81
C ASP A 52 4.51 -13.71 -14.59
N LYS A 53 5.04 -14.95 -14.54
CA LYS A 53 4.27 -16.12 -14.12
C LYS A 53 3.71 -15.96 -12.71
N PHE A 54 4.53 -15.47 -11.78
CA PHE A 54 4.09 -15.22 -10.41
C PHE A 54 2.97 -14.18 -10.35
N ARG A 55 3.11 -13.04 -11.05
CA ARG A 55 2.08 -11.98 -11.14
C ARG A 55 0.75 -12.52 -11.64
N GLU A 56 0.76 -13.33 -12.69
CA GLU A 56 -0.46 -13.90 -13.24
C GLU A 56 -1.18 -14.79 -12.20
N ARG A 57 -0.45 -15.67 -11.52
CA ARG A 57 -1.00 -16.58 -10.51
C ARG A 57 -1.50 -15.85 -9.26
N ILE A 58 -0.68 -14.96 -8.69
CA ILE A 58 -1.01 -14.25 -7.45
C ILE A 58 -2.19 -13.31 -7.65
N SER A 59 -2.38 -12.75 -8.86
CA SER A 59 -3.51 -11.86 -9.17
C SER A 59 -4.88 -12.53 -9.08
N LYS A 60 -4.93 -13.86 -9.24
CA LYS A 60 -6.14 -14.68 -9.21
C LYS A 60 -6.43 -15.26 -7.81
N THR A 61 -5.66 -14.87 -6.81
CA THR A 61 -5.76 -15.41 -5.45
C THR A 61 -6.77 -14.63 -4.63
N ASP A 62 -7.96 -15.20 -4.42
CA ASP A 62 -9.11 -14.53 -3.78
C ASP A 62 -8.85 -14.06 -2.34
N ILE A 63 -7.93 -14.72 -1.61
CA ILE A 63 -7.56 -14.29 -0.26
C ILE A 63 -6.82 -12.95 -0.23
N LEU A 64 -6.25 -12.51 -1.36
CA LEU A 64 -5.60 -11.21 -1.53
C LEU A 64 -6.48 -10.27 -2.36
N ILE A 65 -7.04 -10.76 -3.47
CA ILE A 65 -7.76 -9.96 -4.45
C ILE A 65 -9.13 -10.58 -4.69
N ASN A 66 -10.16 -9.98 -4.12
CA ASN A 66 -11.52 -10.31 -4.49
C ASN A 66 -11.89 -9.53 -5.76
N ALA A 67 -12.07 -10.20 -6.89
CA ALA A 67 -12.31 -9.56 -8.19
C ALA A 67 -13.54 -8.60 -8.20
N ASN A 68 -14.55 -8.85 -7.36
CA ASN A 68 -15.75 -8.01 -7.29
C ASN A 68 -15.52 -6.75 -6.45
N LYS A 69 -14.63 -6.80 -5.45
CA LYS A 69 -14.42 -5.70 -4.49
C LYS A 69 -13.15 -4.90 -4.77
N HIS A 70 -12.12 -5.53 -5.31
CA HIS A 70 -10.77 -4.99 -5.35
C HIS A 70 -10.33 -4.64 -6.77
N LYS A 71 -9.51 -3.60 -6.86
CA LYS A 71 -8.62 -3.28 -7.98
C LYS A 71 -7.18 -3.54 -7.52
N PHE A 72 -6.27 -3.88 -8.42
CA PHE A 72 -4.89 -4.11 -8.05
C PHE A 72 -3.90 -3.59 -9.10
N SER A 73 -2.66 -3.35 -8.67
CA SER A 73 -1.52 -3.03 -9.55
C SER A 73 -0.24 -3.69 -9.03
N PHE A 74 0.70 -3.93 -9.94
CA PHE A 74 2.05 -4.46 -9.61
C PHE A 74 3.13 -3.37 -9.55
N SER A 75 2.72 -2.12 -9.69
CA SER A 75 3.57 -0.94 -9.56
C SER A 75 2.84 0.12 -8.75
N ILE A 76 3.58 0.81 -7.92
CA ILE A 76 3.15 2.08 -7.35
C ILE A 76 3.18 3.03 -8.54
N GLY A 77 2.02 3.53 -8.96
CA GLY A 77 1.94 4.44 -10.11
C GLY A 77 2.91 5.60 -9.87
N ASN A 78 3.85 5.79 -10.79
CA ASN A 78 4.79 6.91 -10.73
C ASN A 78 3.97 8.19 -10.54
N ASN A 79 4.49 9.12 -9.74
CA ASN A 79 3.96 10.48 -9.53
C ASN A 79 4.00 11.34 -10.83
N GLN A 80 3.60 10.77 -11.98
CA GLN A 80 3.43 11.49 -13.21
C GLN A 80 2.07 12.18 -13.16
N ASP A 81 2.16 13.46 -12.81
CA ASP A 81 1.25 14.56 -13.10
C ASP A 81 0.04 14.14 -13.95
N THR A 82 -1.06 13.75 -13.31
CA THR A 82 -2.30 13.30 -13.97
C THR A 82 -3.07 14.47 -14.59
N GLY A 83 -2.42 15.62 -14.85
CA GLY A 83 -3.08 16.90 -15.15
C GLY A 83 -3.87 17.47 -13.95
N GLU A 84 -3.78 16.83 -12.79
CA GLU A 84 -4.39 17.29 -11.54
C GLU A 84 -3.38 18.20 -10.82
N ASN A 85 -3.82 19.38 -10.37
CA ASN A 85 -3.00 20.39 -9.67
C ASN A 85 -2.49 19.96 -8.26
N TYR A 86 -2.22 18.68 -8.03
CA TYR A 86 -1.90 18.12 -6.72
C TYR A 86 -0.54 17.43 -6.67
N LYS A 87 0.19 17.65 -5.56
CA LYS A 87 1.39 16.89 -5.21
C LYS A 87 0.98 15.57 -4.55
N LYS A 88 1.34 14.44 -5.17
CA LYS A 88 1.09 13.10 -4.63
C LYS A 88 2.28 12.61 -3.82
N VAL A 89 2.02 12.04 -2.65
CA VAL A 89 3.02 11.43 -1.77
C VAL A 89 2.46 10.12 -1.24
N ASN A 90 3.22 9.04 -1.40
CA ASN A 90 2.85 7.73 -0.89
C ASN A 90 3.59 7.43 0.41
N ILE A 91 2.85 7.03 1.44
CA ILE A 91 3.37 6.55 2.71
C ILE A 91 3.02 5.08 2.85
N LEU A 92 4.03 4.21 2.92
CA LEU A 92 3.80 2.82 3.30
C LEU A 92 4.03 2.66 4.79
N VAL A 93 2.99 2.22 5.49
CA VAL A 93 3.02 1.80 6.89
C VAL A 93 3.14 0.27 6.91
N GLN A 94 4.19 -0.26 7.53
CA GLN A 94 4.44 -1.70 7.63
C GLN A 94 4.42 -2.11 9.10
N GLU A 95 3.82 -3.26 9.36
CA GLU A 95 3.96 -3.92 10.66
C GLU A 95 5.44 -4.27 10.91
N LEU A 96 5.84 -4.23 12.18
CA LEU A 96 7.15 -4.72 12.60
C LEU A 96 7.20 -6.25 12.59
N ASP A 97 6.04 -6.89 12.82
CA ASP A 97 5.89 -8.34 12.79
C ASP A 97 5.76 -8.89 11.36
N ASN A 98 6.33 -10.07 11.14
CA ASN A 98 6.23 -10.75 9.85
C ASN A 98 4.82 -11.36 9.66
N PRO A 99 4.25 -11.30 8.44
CA PRO A 99 2.94 -11.88 8.14
C PRO A 99 3.00 -13.41 7.94
N GLU A 100 3.57 -14.14 8.91
CA GLU A 100 3.85 -15.59 8.81
C GLU A 100 2.60 -16.40 8.49
N ALA A 101 1.47 -16.15 9.15
CA ALA A 101 0.24 -16.90 8.90
C ALA A 101 -0.25 -16.82 7.42
N LEU A 102 -0.09 -15.64 6.79
CA LEU A 102 -0.43 -15.46 5.38
C LEU A 102 0.59 -16.16 4.48
N LEU A 103 1.89 -16.06 4.81
CA LEU A 103 2.94 -16.76 4.07
C LEU A 103 2.74 -18.29 4.12
N THR A 104 2.46 -18.85 5.29
CA THR A 104 2.13 -20.26 5.47
C THR A 104 0.94 -20.66 4.62
N THR A 105 -0.14 -19.87 4.63
CA THR A 105 -1.33 -20.15 3.81
C THR A 105 -1.01 -20.15 2.30
N LEU A 106 -0.25 -19.16 1.83
CA LEU A 106 0.13 -19.06 0.42
C LEU A 106 1.00 -20.25 -0.02
N ARG A 107 1.97 -20.65 0.80
CA ARG A 107 2.88 -21.77 0.48
C ARG A 107 2.17 -23.12 0.59
N GLU A 108 1.62 -23.42 1.75
CA GLU A 108 1.14 -24.76 2.08
C GLU A 108 -0.22 -25.10 1.48
N ARG A 109 -1.09 -24.10 1.27
CA ARG A 109 -2.47 -24.34 0.79
C ARG A 109 -2.68 -23.91 -0.65
N LEU A 110 -1.98 -22.88 -1.10
CA LEU A 110 -2.18 -22.28 -2.43
C LEU A 110 -1.02 -22.54 -3.40
N GLY A 111 0.01 -23.26 -2.95
CA GLY A 111 1.09 -23.75 -3.81
C GLY A 111 2.09 -22.69 -4.26
N PHE A 112 2.24 -21.59 -3.53
CA PHE A 112 3.25 -20.55 -3.79
C PHE A 112 4.57 -20.83 -3.07
N ASN A 113 5.13 -22.03 -3.28
CA ASN A 113 6.35 -22.50 -2.60
C ASN A 113 7.61 -21.67 -2.93
N GLU A 114 7.56 -20.92 -4.02
CA GLU A 114 8.59 -20.01 -4.50
C GLU A 114 8.75 -18.73 -3.67
N ILE A 115 7.77 -18.39 -2.81
CA ILE A 115 7.85 -17.21 -1.93
C ILE A 115 8.82 -17.48 -0.78
N THR A 116 9.94 -16.77 -0.76
CA THR A 116 10.96 -16.88 0.30
C THR A 116 10.70 -15.92 1.45
N LYS A 117 10.09 -14.76 1.15
CA LYS A 117 9.73 -13.75 2.15
C LYS A 117 8.52 -12.95 1.69
N LEU A 118 7.65 -12.62 2.64
CA LEU A 118 6.50 -11.74 2.44
C LEU A 118 6.61 -10.54 3.38
N GLU A 119 6.51 -9.34 2.82
CA GLU A 119 6.27 -8.12 3.58
C GLU A 119 4.84 -7.63 3.31
N LYS A 120 4.16 -7.16 4.35
CA LYS A 120 2.80 -6.61 4.27
C LYS A 120 2.76 -5.21 4.87
N GLY A 121 1.89 -4.36 4.36
CA GLY A 121 1.62 -3.05 4.93
C GLY A 121 0.37 -2.40 4.36
N ILE A 122 0.12 -1.16 4.78
CA ILE A 122 -0.91 -0.27 4.26
C ILE A 122 -0.22 0.88 3.51
N LEU A 123 -0.55 1.02 2.24
CA LEU A 123 -0.12 2.15 1.42
C LEU A 123 -1.18 3.25 1.48
N TRP A 124 -0.78 4.40 2.02
CA TRP A 124 -1.56 5.62 2.00
C TRP A 124 -1.06 6.50 0.85
N ALA A 125 -1.95 6.83 -0.08
CA ALA A 125 -1.68 7.80 -1.13
C ALA A 125 -2.33 9.14 -0.76
N LEU A 126 -1.49 10.13 -0.49
CA LEU A 126 -1.89 11.46 -0.07
C LEU A 126 -1.76 12.42 -1.24
N SER A 127 -2.81 13.18 -1.54
CA SER A 127 -2.76 14.26 -2.54
C SER A 127 -2.87 15.60 -1.85
N PHE A 128 -1.93 16.50 -2.11
CA PHE A 128 -1.83 17.81 -1.49
C PHE A 128 -1.94 18.93 -2.51
N ASP A 129 -2.30 20.14 -2.07
CA ASP A 129 -2.16 21.36 -2.88
C ASP A 129 -0.74 21.51 -3.46
N LYS A 130 -0.63 22.06 -4.67
CA LYS A 130 0.66 22.27 -5.37
C LYS A 130 1.69 23.06 -4.55
N ASN A 131 1.25 23.99 -3.70
CA ASN A 131 2.13 24.83 -2.90
C ASN A 131 2.44 24.23 -1.51
N ALA A 132 1.88 23.07 -1.18
CA ALA A 132 2.11 22.44 0.12
C ALA A 132 3.54 21.89 0.22
N ASP A 133 4.07 21.88 1.46
CA ASP A 133 5.19 21.04 1.86
C ASP A 133 4.71 19.58 2.04
N ALA A 134 4.38 18.95 0.91
CA ALA A 134 3.67 17.68 0.86
C ALA A 134 4.45 16.54 1.55
N LYS A 135 5.77 16.47 1.36
CA LYS A 135 6.58 15.37 1.90
C LYS A 135 6.72 15.46 3.43
N ASN A 136 6.99 16.64 3.98
CA ASN A 136 7.08 16.79 5.44
C ASN A 136 5.69 16.67 6.08
N THR A 137 4.66 17.26 5.47
CA THR A 137 3.27 17.10 5.94
C THR A 137 2.86 15.63 5.95
N ALA A 138 3.17 14.85 4.91
CA ALA A 138 2.83 13.43 4.86
C ALA A 138 3.52 12.62 5.96
N LYS A 139 4.78 12.91 6.28
CA LYS A 139 5.50 12.27 7.40
C LYS A 139 4.84 12.61 8.74
N ASP A 140 4.44 13.87 8.92
CA ASP A 140 3.78 14.33 10.13
C ASP A 140 2.40 13.68 10.30
N ILE A 141 1.58 13.65 9.25
CA ILE A 141 0.31 12.92 9.19
C ILE A 141 0.51 11.43 9.53
N ALA A 142 1.56 10.82 8.98
CA ALA A 142 1.84 9.41 9.23
C ALA A 142 2.05 9.11 10.71
N LYS A 143 2.87 9.93 11.39
CA LYS A 143 3.18 9.79 12.81
C LYS A 143 1.99 10.10 13.72
N ASN A 144 1.20 11.11 13.38
CA ASN A 144 0.12 11.58 14.25
C ASN A 144 -1.16 10.73 14.16
N LEU A 145 -1.44 10.10 13.01
CA LEU A 145 -2.72 9.41 12.81
C LEU A 145 -2.63 8.07 12.07
N LEU A 146 -1.76 7.94 11.07
CA LEU A 146 -1.83 6.78 10.16
C LEU A 146 -1.06 5.55 10.63
N MET A 147 -0.18 5.69 11.62
CA MET A 147 0.56 4.56 12.20
C MET A 147 0.53 4.57 13.73
N ASN A 148 0.77 3.41 14.31
CA ASN A 148 1.15 3.26 15.71
C ASN A 148 2.64 2.89 15.79
N GLU A 149 3.48 3.81 16.27
CA GLU A 149 4.94 3.65 16.31
C GLU A 149 5.45 2.45 17.13
N ASN A 150 4.63 1.94 18.06
CA ASN A 150 5.00 0.77 18.87
C ASN A 150 4.93 -0.54 18.08
N TYR A 151 4.13 -0.59 17.02
CA TYR A 151 3.87 -1.81 16.24
C TYR A 151 4.23 -1.66 14.76
N GLN A 152 4.37 -0.42 14.29
CA GLN A 152 4.49 -0.11 12.89
C GLN A 152 5.62 0.87 12.63
N LYS A 153 6.20 0.75 11.44
CA LYS A 153 7.13 1.73 10.88
C LYS A 153 6.55 2.26 9.58
N PHE A 154 6.95 3.46 9.18
CA PHE A 154 6.55 4.00 7.89
C PHE A 154 7.75 4.37 7.02
N LYS A 155 7.53 4.37 5.70
CA LYS A 155 8.47 4.91 4.72
C LYS A 155 7.72 5.73 3.67
N VAL A 156 8.35 6.80 3.21
CA VAL A 156 7.89 7.52 2.01
C VAL A 156 8.33 6.72 0.81
N ILE A 157 7.41 6.42 -0.11
CA ILE A 157 7.74 5.76 -1.38
C ILE A 157 7.55 6.78 -2.51
N GLU A 158 8.57 6.87 -3.37
CA GLU A 158 8.62 7.74 -4.55
C GLU A 158 8.40 6.94 -5.82
#